data_AF-A0A2A4QFF2-F1
#
_entry.id   AF-A0A2A4QFF2-F1
#
_cell.length_a   1.000
_cell.length_b   1.000
_cell.length_c   1.000
_cell.angle_alpha   90.00
_cell.angle_beta   90.00
_cell.angle_gamma   90.00
#
_symmetry.space_group_name_H-M   'P 1'
#
loop_
_entity.id
_entity.type
_entity.pdbx_description
1 polymer ?
#
loop_
_entity_poly.entity_id
_entity_poly.type
_entity_poly.pdbx_seq_one_letter_code
_entity_poly.pdbx_strand_id
1 'polypeptide(L)'
;MFNYALIKNNKVVGLQSSTNAIDSPDLILLTKNQIVEINSNYDSATNTFTAHVIVAEKIRKISKGAFRRRLTLNEKVAIQTSADPIVKVLDEDLKASEFVDLDFQQFIDGLNYLASQNIFTVVRVTGLLVDGTQAEQV
;
A
#
# COMPACT_ATOMS: atom_id res chain seq x y z
N MET A 1 -6.12 16.05 -36.64
CA MET A 1 -7.03 15.79 -35.50
C MET A 1 -6.34 16.33 -34.26
N PHE A 2 -6.98 17.27 -33.58
CA PHE A 2 -6.48 17.93 -32.38
C PHE A 2 -7.13 17.28 -31.17
N ASN A 3 -6.35 16.95 -30.15
CA ASN A 3 -6.84 16.38 -28.89
C ASN A 3 -6.69 17.43 -27.81
N TYR A 4 -7.68 17.59 -26.95
CA TYR A 4 -7.68 18.59 -25.88
C TYR A 4 -8.03 17.94 -24.55
N ALA A 5 -7.41 18.45 -23.49
CA ALA A 5 -7.87 18.25 -22.12
C ALA A 5 -8.70 19.46 -21.69
N LEU A 6 -9.90 19.21 -21.17
CA LEU A 6 -10.75 20.21 -20.54
C LEU A 6 -10.32 20.37 -19.09
N ILE A 7 -9.91 21.59 -18.71
CA ILE A 7 -9.37 21.89 -17.38
C ILE A 7 -10.37 22.72 -16.58
N LYS A 8 -10.63 22.32 -15.35
CA LYS A 8 -11.34 23.13 -14.34
C LYS A 8 -10.62 23.03 -13.02
N ASN A 9 -10.36 24.17 -12.37
CA ASN A 9 -9.64 24.24 -11.09
C ASN A 9 -8.31 23.43 -11.10
N ASN A 10 -7.51 23.61 -12.15
CA ASN A 10 -6.24 22.90 -12.37
C ASN A 10 -6.37 21.36 -12.44
N LYS A 11 -7.56 20.84 -12.78
CA LYS A 11 -7.79 19.41 -12.99
C LYS A 11 -8.40 19.12 -14.35
N VAL A 12 -7.98 18.01 -14.94
CA VAL A 12 -8.59 17.47 -16.16
C VAL A 12 -9.96 16.91 -15.81
N VAL A 13 -11.01 17.51 -16.34
CA VAL A 13 -12.40 17.05 -16.13
C VAL A 13 -12.98 16.33 -17.36
N GLY A 14 -12.27 16.39 -18.50
CA GLY A 14 -12.68 15.71 -19.72
C GLY A 14 -11.59 15.69 -20.78
N LEU A 15 -11.72 14.78 -21.73
CA LEU A 15 -10.87 14.66 -22.92
C LEU A 15 -11.76 14.75 -24.15
N GLN A 16 -11.32 15.50 -25.16
CA GLN A 16 -12.08 15.70 -26.38
C GLN A 16 -11.18 15.80 -27.61
N SER A 17 -11.74 15.51 -28.78
CA SER A 17 -11.03 15.61 -30.05
C SER A 17 -11.81 16.46 -31.04
N SER A 18 -11.10 17.18 -31.90
CA SER A 18 -11.67 18.02 -32.95
C SER A 18 -10.90 17.90 -34.26
N THR A 19 -11.59 18.09 -35.39
CA THR A 19 -10.97 18.22 -36.71
C THR A 19 -10.33 19.58 -36.92
N ASN A 20 -10.89 20.62 -36.29
CA ASN A 20 -10.40 22.01 -36.36
C ASN A 20 -9.73 22.45 -35.06
N ALA A 21 -8.88 23.46 -35.15
CA ALA A 21 -8.34 24.14 -33.98
C ALA A 21 -9.48 24.81 -33.20
N ILE A 22 -9.50 24.67 -31.88
CA ILE A 22 -10.44 25.32 -30.98
C ILE A 22 -9.61 26.23 -30.08
N ASP A 23 -9.98 27.51 -30.04
CA ASP A 23 -9.41 28.47 -29.11
C ASP A 23 -10.38 28.64 -27.94
N SER A 24 -10.00 28.13 -26.77
CA SER A 24 -10.79 28.21 -25.55
C SER A 24 -9.85 28.19 -24.34
N PRO A 25 -10.06 29.05 -23.34
CA PRO A 25 -9.21 29.13 -22.15
C PRO A 25 -9.23 27.86 -21.30
N ASP A 26 -10.31 27.08 -21.37
CA ASP A 26 -10.46 25.84 -20.59
C ASP A 26 -9.93 24.60 -21.32
N LEU A 27 -9.49 24.74 -22.58
CA LEU A 27 -9.03 23.64 -23.42
C LEU A 27 -7.52 23.72 -23.67
N ILE A 28 -6.80 22.72 -23.19
CA ILE A 28 -5.36 22.62 -23.42
C ILE A 28 -5.09 21.59 -24.51
N LEU A 29 -4.42 22.02 -25.57
CA LEU A 29 -4.03 21.16 -26.69
C LEU A 29 -3.00 20.12 -26.23
N LEU A 30 -3.31 18.85 -26.46
CA LEU A 30 -2.44 17.73 -26.16
C LEU A 30 -1.48 17.48 -27.31
N THR A 31 -0.18 17.42 -26.98
CA THR A 31 0.84 16.96 -27.91
C THR A 31 0.81 15.44 -28.06
N LYS A 32 1.34 14.92 -29.17
CA LYS A 32 1.19 13.51 -29.59
C LYS A 32 1.69 12.46 -28.58
N ASN A 33 2.47 12.87 -27.58
CA ASN A 33 3.07 12.00 -26.56
C ASN A 33 2.57 12.27 -25.14
N GLN A 34 1.63 13.21 -24.94
CA GLN A 34 1.05 13.46 -23.62
C GLN A 34 -0.04 12.43 -23.33
N ILE A 35 0.24 11.54 -22.38
CA ILE A 35 -0.77 10.67 -21.79
C ILE A 35 -1.43 11.48 -20.67
N VAL A 36 -2.72 11.76 -20.83
CA VAL A 36 -3.51 12.55 -19.88
C VAL A 36 -4.76 11.77 -19.53
N GLU A 37 -5.00 11.62 -18.23
CA GLU A 37 -6.19 10.96 -17.70
C GLU A 37 -7.10 11.98 -17.02
N ILE A 38 -8.40 11.67 -16.95
CA ILE A 38 -9.35 12.43 -16.14
C ILE A 38 -8.84 12.45 -14.69
N ASN A 39 -9.01 13.58 -14.00
CA ASN A 39 -8.48 13.91 -12.68
C ASN A 39 -6.97 14.17 -12.57
N SER A 40 -6.22 14.10 -13.67
CA SER A 40 -4.83 14.57 -13.67
C SER A 40 -4.79 16.06 -13.27
N ASN A 41 -3.76 16.43 -12.52
CA ASN A 41 -3.52 17.83 -12.20
C ASN A 41 -2.81 18.50 -13.39
N TYR A 42 -3.23 19.72 -13.72
CA TYR A 42 -2.62 20.54 -14.74
C TYR A 42 -1.88 21.71 -14.10
N ASP A 43 -0.60 21.83 -14.39
CA ASP A 43 0.21 22.98 -14.00
C ASP A 43 0.33 23.92 -15.21
N SER A 44 -0.27 25.11 -15.08
CA SER A 44 -0.27 26.13 -16.14
C SER A 44 1.07 26.85 -16.29
N ALA A 45 1.94 26.83 -15.26
CA ALA A 45 3.25 27.48 -15.33
C ALA A 45 4.23 26.66 -16.17
N THR A 46 4.12 25.34 -16.13
CA THR A 46 5.00 24.41 -16.85
C THR A 46 4.32 23.72 -18.04
N ASN A 47 3.01 23.88 -18.19
CA ASN A 47 2.17 23.20 -19.19
C ASN A 47 2.29 21.67 -19.10
N THR A 48 2.32 21.14 -17.88
CA THR A 48 2.48 19.70 -17.60
C THR A 48 1.26 19.11 -16.93
N PHE A 49 1.00 17.84 -17.25
CA PHE A 49 -0.01 17.02 -16.59
C PHE A 49 0.68 16.06 -15.64
N THR A 50 0.24 16.06 -14.38
CA THR A 50 0.66 15.09 -13.38
C THR A 50 -0.49 14.14 -13.13
N ALA A 51 -0.23 12.85 -13.32
CA ALA A 51 -1.24 11.80 -13.09
C ALA A 51 -1.83 11.92 -11.70
N HIS A 52 -3.12 11.59 -11.58
CA HIS A 52 -3.73 11.45 -10.27
C HIS A 52 -3.11 10.25 -9.55
N VAL A 53 -2.31 10.50 -8.52
CA VAL A 53 -1.75 9.44 -7.69
C VAL A 53 -2.85 8.92 -6.77
N ILE A 54 -3.41 7.75 -7.08
CA ILE A 54 -4.25 7.01 -6.14
C ILE A 54 -3.29 6.44 -5.07
N VAL A 55 -3.26 7.06 -3.91
CA VAL A 55 -2.57 6.48 -2.75
C VAL A 55 -3.43 5.32 -2.28
N ALA A 56 -3.02 4.08 -2.57
CA ALA A 56 -3.64 2.91 -1.97
C ALA A 56 -3.48 3.03 -0.45
N GLU A 57 -4.60 2.96 0.28
CA GLU A 57 -4.56 2.99 1.74
C GLU A 57 -3.77 1.77 2.24
N LYS A 58 -2.79 2.01 3.10
CA LYS A 58 -1.98 0.93 3.67
C LYS A 58 -2.84 0.12 4.64
N ILE A 59 -2.96 -1.17 4.40
CA ILE A 59 -3.66 -2.07 5.32
C ILE A 59 -2.68 -2.51 6.40
N ARG A 60 -2.78 -1.88 7.57
CA ARG A 60 -1.88 -2.14 8.71
C ARG A 60 -2.51 -3.04 9.77
N LYS A 61 -3.82 -3.21 9.77
CA LYS A 61 -4.54 -4.15 10.63
C LYS A 61 -5.03 -5.35 9.81
N ILE A 62 -4.55 -6.54 10.15
CA ILE A 62 -4.90 -7.81 9.50
C ILE A 62 -5.46 -8.79 10.53
N SER A 63 -6.23 -9.79 10.12
CA SER A 63 -6.71 -10.82 11.03
C SER A 63 -5.59 -11.73 11.52
N LYS A 64 -5.74 -12.29 12.71
CA LYS A 64 -4.82 -13.30 13.26
C LYS A 64 -4.62 -14.46 12.28
N GLY A 65 -5.69 -14.87 11.60
CA GLY A 65 -5.66 -15.93 10.58
C GLY A 65 -4.75 -15.57 9.41
N ALA A 66 -4.87 -14.33 8.90
CA ALA A 66 -3.98 -13.81 7.86
C ALA A 66 -2.51 -13.82 8.31
N PHE A 67 -2.21 -13.24 9.48
CA PHE A 67 -0.84 -13.22 9.99
C PHE A 67 -0.26 -14.64 10.15
N ARG A 68 -1.03 -15.57 10.74
CA ARG A 68 -0.60 -16.97 10.90
C ARG A 68 -0.38 -17.69 9.56
N ARG A 69 -1.03 -17.29 8.48
CA ARG A 69 -0.75 -17.83 7.13
C ARG A 69 0.55 -17.29 6.55
N ARG A 70 1.01 -16.11 6.98
CA ARG A 70 2.33 -15.57 6.59
C ARG A 70 3.46 -16.43 7.14
N LEU A 71 3.29 -17.03 8.33
CA LEU A 71 4.27 -17.91 8.97
C LEU A 71 4.41 -19.28 8.26
N THR A 72 5.64 -19.76 8.12
CA THR A 72 5.94 -21.12 7.65
C THR A 72 5.60 -22.15 8.72
N LEU A 73 5.56 -23.44 8.34
CA LEU A 73 5.32 -24.52 9.30
C LEU A 73 6.44 -24.61 10.34
N ASN A 74 7.71 -24.51 9.92
CA ASN A 74 8.86 -24.58 10.82
C ASN A 74 8.86 -23.45 11.84
N GLU A 75 8.49 -22.23 11.43
CA GLU A 75 8.35 -21.08 12.32
C GLU A 75 7.25 -21.32 13.37
N LYS A 76 6.09 -21.85 12.95
CA LYS A 76 5.00 -22.18 13.88
C LYS A 76 5.43 -23.23 14.90
N VAL A 77 6.12 -24.28 14.46
CA VAL A 77 6.62 -25.33 15.34
C VAL A 77 7.65 -24.75 16.30
N ALA A 78 8.62 -23.97 15.82
CA ALA A 78 9.66 -23.37 16.65
C ALA A 78 9.08 -22.47 17.76
N ILE A 79 8.06 -21.66 17.43
CA ILE A 79 7.32 -20.86 18.41
C ILE A 79 6.61 -21.78 19.42
N GLN A 80 5.85 -22.76 18.93
CA GLN A 80 5.03 -23.64 19.76
C GLN A 80 5.86 -24.52 20.71
N THR A 81 7.04 -24.96 20.30
CA THR A 81 7.90 -25.86 21.09
C THR A 81 8.96 -25.11 21.90
N SER A 82 9.02 -23.79 21.83
CA SER A 82 10.02 -23.00 22.55
C SER A 82 9.91 -23.20 24.06
N ALA A 83 11.05 -23.36 24.74
CA ALA A 83 11.13 -23.37 26.19
C ALA A 83 11.20 -21.95 26.78
N ASP A 84 11.45 -20.94 25.95
CA ASP A 84 11.59 -19.54 26.36
C ASP A 84 10.23 -18.97 26.78
N PRO A 85 10.08 -18.46 28.02
CA PRO A 85 8.83 -17.90 28.50
C PRO A 85 8.36 -16.68 27.69
N ILE A 86 9.28 -15.86 27.15
CA ILE A 86 8.92 -14.68 26.35
C ILE A 86 8.27 -15.12 25.03
N VAL A 87 8.81 -16.15 24.38
CA VAL A 87 8.22 -16.71 23.16
C VAL A 87 6.84 -17.29 23.42
N LYS A 88 6.63 -17.94 24.58
CA LYS A 88 5.32 -18.46 24.97
C LYS A 88 4.29 -17.36 25.18
N VAL A 89 4.65 -16.30 25.89
CA VAL A 89 3.77 -15.14 26.08
C VAL A 89 3.38 -14.52 24.74
N LEU A 90 4.34 -14.33 23.83
CA LEU A 90 4.05 -13.82 22.48
C LEU A 90 3.11 -14.72 21.68
N ASP A 91 3.26 -16.05 21.78
CA ASP A 91 2.36 -17.00 21.12
C ASP A 91 0.94 -16.97 21.74
N GLU A 92 0.84 -16.84 23.06
CA GLU A 92 -0.43 -16.69 23.77
C GLU A 92 -1.14 -15.38 23.40
N ASP A 93 -0.42 -14.26 23.36
CA ASP A 93 -0.95 -12.96 22.93
C ASP A 93 -1.44 -12.99 21.48
N LEU A 94 -0.66 -13.61 20.58
CA LEU A 94 -1.07 -13.81 19.20
C LEU A 94 -2.30 -14.71 19.11
N LYS A 95 -2.45 -15.73 19.97
CA LYS A 95 -3.63 -16.61 19.99
C LYS A 95 -4.86 -15.91 20.56
N ALA A 96 -4.70 -15.04 21.55
CA ALA A 96 -5.78 -14.29 22.19
C ALA A 96 -6.33 -13.18 21.29
N SER A 97 -5.49 -12.60 20.44
CA SER A 97 -5.88 -11.49 19.56
C SER A 97 -6.80 -11.91 18.40
N GLU A 98 -7.76 -11.08 18.02
CA GLU A 98 -8.55 -11.27 16.79
C GLU A 98 -7.83 -10.69 15.56
N PHE A 99 -7.17 -9.55 15.77
CA PHE A 99 -6.45 -8.82 14.75
C PHE A 99 -5.01 -8.54 15.22
N VAL A 100 -4.13 -8.39 14.24
CA VAL A 100 -2.74 -8.00 14.40
C VAL A 100 -2.59 -6.64 13.75
N ASP A 101 -2.11 -5.67 14.53
CA ASP A 101 -1.70 -4.37 14.04
C ASP A 101 -0.19 -4.41 13.73
N LEU A 102 0.16 -4.23 12.45
CA LEU A 102 1.51 -4.30 11.93
C LEU A 102 2.35 -3.07 12.30
N ASP A 103 1.74 -2.00 12.81
CA ASP A 103 2.44 -0.82 13.35
C ASP A 103 2.53 -0.83 14.88
N PHE A 104 1.94 -1.83 15.54
CA PHE A 104 1.99 -1.91 16.99
C PHE A 104 3.39 -2.26 17.48
N GLN A 105 4.05 -1.30 18.13
CA GLN A 105 5.46 -1.41 18.50
C GLN A 105 5.78 -2.66 19.34
N GLN A 106 4.91 -3.03 20.29
CA GLN A 106 5.15 -4.22 21.13
C GLN A 106 5.09 -5.51 20.33
N PHE A 107 4.24 -5.57 19.30
CA PHE A 107 4.21 -6.71 18.38
C PHE A 107 5.48 -6.77 17.52
N ILE A 108 5.93 -5.62 17.00
CA ILE A 108 7.19 -5.51 16.25
C ILE A 108 8.37 -5.95 17.11
N ASP A 109 8.43 -5.50 18.36
CA ASP A 109 9.47 -5.87 19.33
C ASP A 109 9.45 -7.38 19.61
N GLY A 110 8.25 -7.98 19.70
CA GLY A 110 8.07 -9.42 19.80
C GLY A 110 8.64 -10.19 18.60
N LEU A 111 8.40 -9.70 17.37
CA LEU A 111 8.99 -10.31 16.16
C LEU A 111 10.51 -10.17 16.14
N ASN A 112 11.04 -9.03 16.56
CA ASN A 112 12.48 -8.80 16.69
C ASN A 112 13.10 -9.70 17.76
N TYR A 113 12.38 -9.96 18.85
CA TYR A 113 12.80 -10.93 19.86
C TYR A 113 12.90 -12.34 19.27
N LEU A 114 11.90 -12.77 18.49
CA LEU A 114 11.94 -14.06 17.78
C LEU A 114 13.13 -14.15 16.80
N ALA A 115 13.52 -13.03 16.18
CA ALA A 115 14.75 -12.99 15.40
C ALA A 115 16.02 -13.14 16.26
N SER A 116 16.06 -12.56 17.46
CA SER A 116 17.18 -12.74 18.41
C SER A 116 17.33 -14.20 18.88
N GLN A 117 16.23 -14.96 18.90
CA GLN A 117 16.21 -16.39 19.22
C GLN A 117 16.51 -17.28 17.99
N ASN A 118 16.88 -16.71 16.84
CA ASN A 118 17.08 -17.41 15.56
C ASN A 118 15.84 -18.17 15.06
N ILE A 119 14.64 -17.85 15.57
CA ILE A 119 13.37 -18.36 15.06
C ILE A 119 13.02 -17.67 13.74
N PHE A 120 13.32 -16.37 13.65
CA PHE A 120 13.25 -15.59 12.42
C PHE A 120 14.63 -15.06 12.02
N THR A 121 14.75 -14.65 10.76
CA THR A 121 15.83 -13.76 10.32
C THR A 121 15.33 -12.31 10.34
N VAL A 122 16.24 -11.33 10.36
CA VAL A 122 15.87 -9.91 10.29
C VAL A 122 15.06 -9.60 9.01
N VAL A 123 15.46 -10.17 7.88
CA VAL A 123 14.73 -10.06 6.61
C VAL A 123 13.34 -10.68 6.73
N ARG A 124 13.21 -11.79 7.46
CA ARG A 124 11.93 -12.43 7.68
C ARG A 124 10.97 -11.55 8.47
N VAL A 125 11.44 -10.85 9.50
CA VAL A 125 10.61 -9.88 10.25
C VAL A 125 10.08 -8.78 9.33
N THR A 126 10.93 -8.19 8.49
CA THR A 126 10.47 -7.17 7.53
C THR A 126 9.42 -7.72 6.55
N GLY A 127 9.57 -8.98 6.13
CA GLY A 127 8.60 -9.65 5.27
C GLY A 127 7.26 -9.95 5.95
N LEU A 128 7.23 -10.09 7.28
CA LEU A 128 6.00 -10.30 8.05
C LEU A 128 5.23 -8.98 8.27
N LEU A 129 5.92 -7.84 8.26
CA LEU A 129 5.38 -6.50 8.49
C LEU A 129 4.98 -5.73 7.22
N VAL A 130 5.05 -6.38 6.06
CA VAL A 130 4.57 -5.81 4.79
C VAL A 130 3.07 -5.49 4.86
N ASP A 131 2.65 -4.48 4.12
CA ASP A 131 1.24 -4.06 4.06
C ASP A 131 0.33 -5.25 3.74
N GLY A 132 -0.83 -5.28 4.40
CA GLY A 132 -1.86 -6.26 4.17
C GLY A 132 -2.56 -6.09 2.83
N THR A 133 -3.30 -7.12 2.46
CA THR A 133 -4.28 -7.07 1.35
C THR A 133 -5.69 -6.96 1.90
N GLN A 134 -6.66 -6.56 1.06
CA GLN A 134 -8.06 -6.46 1.46
C GLN A 134 -8.61 -7.80 2.00
N ALA A 135 -8.12 -8.92 1.46
CA ALA A 135 -8.50 -10.26 1.89
C ALA A 135 -7.94 -10.66 3.28
N GLU A 136 -7.02 -9.88 3.83
CA GLU A 136 -6.43 -10.12 5.15
C GLU A 136 -7.14 -9.35 6.27
N GLN A 137 -8.11 -8.48 5.98
CA GLN A 137 -8.89 -7.75 6.99
C GLN A 137 -10.07 -8.54 7.59
N VAL A 138 -10.28 -9.79 7.12
CA VAL A 138 -11.46 -10.62 7.41
C VAL A 138 -11.23 -11.59 8.56
#